data_AF-A0A965KT46-F1
#
_entry.id   AF-A0A965KT46-F1
#
_cell.length_a   1.000
_cell.length_b   1.000
_cell.length_c   1.000
_cell.angle_alpha   90.00
_cell.angle_beta   90.00
_cell.angle_gamma   90.00
#
_symmetry.space_group_name_H-M   'P 1'
#
loop_
_entity.id
_entity.type
_entity.pdbx_description
1 polymer ?
#
loop_
_entity_poly.entity_id
_entity_poly.type
_entity_poly.pdbx_seq_one_letter_code
_entity_poly.pdbx_strand_id
1 'polypeptide(L)'
;REGLETVLFLLSAETESASGSQVVIGGLSGLLVSVVIGFAVYRSGNRLNLRTFFNVTAVLLLLFAAGLAGKTVHELRELLGAESGWLVSPAWTIDDGAWAKGTFYDFMRGLFGWHNSPENVRVIAYFGYLIPVLYLYRRGGSRGKSAFSMRGKSPQVV
;
A
#
# COMPACT_ATOMS: atom_id res chain seq x y z
N ARG A 1 3.86 -28.11 -13.39
CA ARG A 1 3.90 -28.48 -11.95
C ARG A 1 3.50 -27.28 -11.09
N GLU A 2 4.17 -26.14 -11.21
CA GLU A 2 3.89 -24.91 -10.44
C GLU A 2 2.46 -24.35 -10.64
N GLY A 3 1.93 -24.42 -11.86
CA GLY A 3 0.55 -23.99 -12.13
C GLY A 3 -0.53 -24.86 -11.44
N LEU A 4 -0.28 -26.16 -11.27
CA LEU A 4 -1.25 -27.08 -10.65
C LEU A 4 -1.27 -26.88 -9.12
N GLU A 5 -0.09 -26.67 -8.52
CA GLU A 5 0.04 -26.29 -7.11
C GLU A 5 -0.66 -24.96 -6.82
N THR A 6 -0.51 -23.96 -7.71
CA THR A 6 -1.17 -22.66 -7.59
C THR A 6 -2.70 -22.77 -7.63
N VAL A 7 -3.24 -23.60 -8.53
CA VAL A 7 -4.70 -23.84 -8.63
C VAL A 7 -5.22 -24.56 -7.38
N LEU A 8 -4.48 -25.53 -6.84
CA LEU A 8 -4.85 -26.22 -5.60
C LEU A 8 -4.80 -25.28 -4.39
N PHE A 9 -3.83 -24.38 -4.31
CA PHE A 9 -3.79 -23.36 -3.26
C PHE A 9 -4.96 -22.38 -3.36
N LEU A 10 -5.33 -21.95 -4.56
CA LEU A 10 -6.51 -21.10 -4.75
C LEU A 10 -7.81 -21.80 -4.38
N LEU A 11 -7.93 -23.09 -4.68
CA LEU A 11 -9.12 -23.88 -4.33
C LEU A 11 -9.22 -24.12 -2.81
N SER A 12 -8.08 -24.22 -2.12
CA SER A 12 -8.04 -24.40 -0.65
C SER A 12 -8.15 -23.09 0.13
N ALA A 13 -8.14 -21.93 -0.53
CA ALA A 13 -8.06 -20.61 0.13
C ALA A 13 -9.41 -20.09 0.66
N GLU A 14 -10.31 -20.99 1.08
CA GLU A 14 -11.55 -20.60 1.76
C GLU A 14 -11.22 -19.88 3.07
N THR A 15 -11.95 -18.80 3.33
CA THR A 15 -11.82 -18.01 4.57
C THR A 15 -13.19 -17.92 5.23
N GLU A 16 -13.25 -17.50 6.50
CA GLU A 16 -14.53 -17.28 7.20
C GLU A 16 -15.51 -16.38 6.44
N SER A 17 -15.00 -15.51 5.55
CA SER A 17 -15.78 -14.50 4.84
C SER A 17 -16.02 -14.78 3.35
N ALA A 18 -15.43 -15.83 2.78
CA ALA A 18 -15.55 -16.12 1.34
C ALA A 18 -15.57 -17.62 1.02
N SER A 19 -16.54 -18.04 0.20
CA SER A 19 -16.61 -19.41 -0.32
C SER A 19 -15.50 -19.66 -1.35
N GLY A 20 -15.09 -20.92 -1.55
CA GLY A 20 -14.06 -21.26 -2.53
C GLY A 20 -14.38 -20.78 -3.96
N SER A 21 -15.66 -20.78 -4.35
CA SER A 21 -16.10 -20.21 -5.63
C SER A 21 -15.85 -18.70 -5.74
N GLN A 22 -16.09 -17.93 -4.67
CA GLN A 22 -15.84 -16.48 -4.64
C GLN A 22 -14.34 -16.20 -4.72
N VAL A 23 -13.51 -17.01 -4.06
CA VAL A 23 -12.04 -16.88 -4.11
C VAL A 23 -11.51 -17.14 -5.51
N VAL A 24 -12.00 -18.18 -6.20
CA VAL A 24 -11.60 -18.49 -7.58
C VAL A 24 -12.04 -17.38 -8.53
N ILE A 25 -13.27 -16.88 -8.44
CA ILE A 25 -13.77 -15.78 -9.27
C ILE A 25 -12.96 -14.51 -9.01
N GLY A 26 -12.69 -14.19 -7.74
CA GLY A 26 -11.84 -13.08 -7.33
C GLY A 26 -10.44 -13.18 -7.94
N GLY A 27 -9.79 -14.34 -7.81
CA GLY A 27 -8.47 -14.62 -8.38
C GLY A 27 -8.43 -14.47 -9.90
N LEU A 28 -9.40 -15.05 -10.62
CA LEU A 28 -9.49 -14.94 -12.08
C LEU A 28 -9.76 -13.50 -12.54
N SER A 29 -10.63 -12.77 -11.83
CA SER A 29 -10.91 -11.36 -12.12
C SER A 29 -9.67 -10.49 -11.91
N GLY A 30 -8.92 -10.72 -10.82
CA GLY A 30 -7.66 -10.03 -10.53
C GLY A 30 -6.59 -10.34 -11.58
N LEU A 31 -6.51 -11.58 -12.05
CA LEU A 31 -5.62 -11.98 -13.14
C LEU A 31 -5.98 -11.26 -14.44
N LEU A 32 -7.26 -11.24 -14.81
CA LEU A 32 -7.74 -10.56 -16.02
C LEU A 32 -7.43 -9.06 -15.96
N VAL A 33 -7.70 -8.41 -14.82
CA VAL A 33 -7.34 -7.00 -14.59
C VAL A 33 -5.84 -6.78 -14.70
N SER A 34 -5.03 -7.67 -14.12
CA SER A 34 -3.56 -7.58 -14.18
C SER A 34 -3.04 -7.69 -15.62
N VAL A 35 -3.61 -8.58 -16.44
CA VAL A 35 -3.26 -8.70 -17.87
C VAL A 35 -3.62 -7.42 -18.61
N VAL A 36 -4.81 -6.85 -18.38
CA VAL A 36 -5.25 -5.60 -19.02
C VAL A 36 -4.33 -4.43 -18.64
N ILE A 37 -4.00 -4.28 -17.35
CA ILE A 37 -3.07 -3.26 -16.87
C ILE A 37 -1.67 -3.47 -17.45
N GLY A 38 -1.16 -4.71 -17.42
CA GLY A 38 0.15 -5.05 -17.98
C GLY A 38 0.25 -4.74 -19.46
N PHE A 39 -0.79 -5.07 -20.24
CA PHE A 39 -0.88 -4.73 -21.65
C PHE A 39 -0.95 -3.22 -21.88
N ALA A 40 -1.73 -2.49 -21.08
CA ALA A 40 -1.82 -1.03 -21.16
C ALA A 40 -0.47 -0.36 -20.87
N VAL A 41 0.26 -0.85 -19.86
CA VAL A 41 1.61 -0.40 -19.52
C VAL A 41 2.60 -0.72 -20.64
N TYR A 42 2.59 -1.95 -21.15
CA TYR A 42 3.44 -2.38 -22.27
C TYR A 42 3.23 -1.51 -23.51
N ARG A 43 1.98 -1.30 -23.91
CA ARG A 43 1.62 -0.43 -25.04
C ARG A 43 2.01 1.03 -24.80
N SER A 44 2.00 1.47 -23.55
CA SER A 44 2.38 2.83 -23.17
C SER A 44 3.87 2.99 -22.89
N GLY A 45 4.70 1.94 -23.03
CA GLY A 45 6.12 1.92 -22.63
C GLY A 45 6.97 3.07 -23.19
N ASN A 46 6.72 3.50 -24.44
CA ASN A 46 7.44 4.63 -25.05
C ASN A 46 6.85 6.02 -24.72
N ARG A 47 5.68 6.08 -24.07
CA ARG A 47 4.97 7.33 -23.71
C ARG A 47 4.95 7.57 -22.19
N LEU A 48 5.25 6.55 -21.38
CA LEU A 48 5.20 6.64 -19.92
C LEU A 48 6.38 7.42 -19.37
N ASN A 49 6.07 8.44 -18.58
CA ASN A 49 7.06 9.13 -17.79
C ASN A 49 7.49 8.22 -16.63
N LEU A 50 8.67 7.59 -16.76
CA LEU A 50 9.23 6.70 -15.74
C LEU A 50 9.31 7.37 -14.36
N ARG A 51 9.60 8.68 -14.30
CA ARG A 51 9.61 9.42 -13.03
C ARG A 51 8.23 9.41 -12.39
N THR A 52 7.18 9.66 -13.16
CA THR A 52 5.80 9.62 -12.64
C THR A 52 5.43 8.20 -12.21
N PHE A 53 5.78 7.19 -13.00
CA PHE A 53 5.49 5.79 -12.67
C PHE A 53 6.13 5.38 -11.33
N PHE A 54 7.44 5.57 -11.17
CA PHE A 54 8.13 5.24 -9.93
C PHE A 54 7.64 6.08 -8.74
N ASN A 55 7.24 7.33 -8.97
CA ASN A 55 6.68 8.16 -7.90
C ASN A 55 5.32 7.63 -7.42
N VAL A 56 4.45 7.24 -8.34
CA VAL A 56 3.13 6.67 -7.99
C VAL A 56 3.30 5.34 -7.25
N THR A 57 4.12 4.43 -7.77
CA THR A 57 4.34 3.13 -7.11
C THR A 57 5.02 3.28 -5.76
N ALA A 58 6.00 4.18 -5.61
CA ALA A 58 6.62 4.44 -4.32
C ALA A 58 5.62 4.99 -3.30
N VAL A 59 4.75 5.94 -3.67
CA VAL A 59 3.71 6.45 -2.76
C VAL A 59 2.73 5.35 -2.35
N LEU A 60 2.32 4.48 -3.28
CA LEU A 60 1.48 3.32 -2.95
C LEU A 60 2.17 2.38 -1.95
N LEU A 61 3.46 2.09 -2.13
CA LEU A 61 4.24 1.27 -1.21
C LEU A 61 4.36 1.92 0.18
N LEU A 62 4.47 3.24 0.26
CA LEU A 62 4.47 3.97 1.54
C LEU A 62 3.12 3.86 2.27
N LEU A 63 2.01 3.94 1.54
CA LEU A 63 0.67 3.76 2.13
C LEU A 63 0.46 2.32 2.63
N PHE A 64 0.91 1.33 1.86
CA PHE A 64 0.88 -0.07 2.27
C PHE A 64 1.72 -0.31 3.54
N ALA A 65 2.94 0.23 3.58
CA ALA A 65 3.81 0.14 4.74
C ALA A 65 3.21 0.83 5.99
N ALA A 66 2.53 1.97 5.82
CA ALA A 66 1.79 2.62 6.90
C ALA A 66 0.67 1.73 7.45
N GLY A 67 -0.07 1.05 6.57
CA GLY A 67 -1.11 0.08 6.95
C GLY A 67 -0.54 -1.07 7.77
N LEU A 68 0.60 -1.61 7.35
CA LEU A 68 1.32 -2.65 8.06
C LEU A 68 1.80 -2.18 9.44
N ALA A 69 2.35 -0.95 9.53
CA ALA A 69 2.78 -0.37 10.80
C ALA A 69 1.63 -0.25 11.81
N GLY A 70 0.46 0.24 11.36
CA GLY A 70 -0.74 0.28 12.18
C GLY A 70 -1.15 -1.11 12.67
N LYS A 71 -1.18 -2.11 11.77
CA LYS A 71 -1.50 -3.49 12.13
C LYS A 71 -0.53 -4.05 13.16
N THR A 72 0.78 -3.89 12.98
CA THR A 72 1.78 -4.36 13.94
C THR A 72 1.58 -3.77 15.32
N VAL A 73 1.23 -2.48 15.41
CA VAL A 73 0.95 -1.83 16.70
C VAL A 73 -0.31 -2.38 17.36
N HIS A 74 -1.34 -2.70 16.58
CA HIS A 74 -2.52 -3.39 17.08
C HIS A 74 -2.19 -4.77 17.66
N GLU A 75 -1.47 -5.61 16.92
CA GLU A 75 -1.07 -6.95 17.37
C GLU A 75 -0.17 -6.88 18.62
N LEU A 76 0.77 -5.92 18.65
CA LEU A 76 1.64 -5.69 19.80
C LEU A 76 0.85 -5.22 21.03
N ARG A 77 -0.16 -4.36 20.85
CA ARG A 77 -1.06 -3.90 21.92
C ARG A 77 -1.79 -5.07 22.54
N GLU A 78 -2.35 -5.96 21.72
CA GLU A 78 -3.07 -7.15 22.17
C GLU A 78 -2.15 -8.10 22.95
N LEU A 79 -0.93 -8.32 22.44
CA LEU A 79 0.08 -9.13 23.12
C LEU A 79 0.49 -8.57 24.50
N LEU A 80 0.56 -7.24 24.63
CA LEU A 80 0.94 -6.57 25.87
C LEU A 80 -0.22 -6.43 26.88
N GLY A 81 -1.43 -6.87 26.54
CA GLY A 81 -2.60 -6.76 27.42
C GLY A 81 -3.06 -5.31 27.65
N ALA A 82 -2.77 -4.40 26.73
CA ALA A 82 -3.20 -3.01 26.82
C ALA A 82 -4.67 -2.89 26.37
N GLU A 83 -5.58 -3.05 27.32
CA GLU A 83 -7.04 -3.13 27.09
C GLU A 83 -7.81 -1.84 27.41
N SER A 84 -7.19 -0.88 28.10
CA SER A 84 -7.88 0.34 28.56
C SER A 84 -7.13 1.63 28.22
N GLY A 85 -7.89 2.73 28.14
CA GLY A 85 -7.39 4.07 27.88
C GLY A 85 -7.72 4.60 26.49
N TRP A 86 -7.50 5.91 26.32
CA TRP A 86 -7.81 6.61 25.07
C TRP A 86 -7.09 6.00 23.85
N LEU A 87 -5.86 5.49 24.02
CA LEU A 87 -5.09 4.86 22.94
C LEU A 87 -5.76 3.60 22.37
N VAL A 88 -6.56 2.90 23.18
CA VAL A 88 -7.27 1.66 22.82
C VAL A 88 -8.69 1.96 22.34
N SER A 89 -9.24 3.12 22.70
CA SER A 89 -10.56 3.54 22.24
C SER A 89 -10.59 3.71 20.72
N PRO A 90 -11.71 3.35 20.05
CA PRO A 90 -11.88 3.59 18.63
C PRO A 90 -11.73 5.09 18.29
N ALA A 91 -10.97 5.39 17.25
CA ALA A 91 -10.84 6.75 16.72
C ALA A 91 -12.11 7.18 15.96
N TRP A 92 -12.76 6.21 15.32
CA TRP A 92 -14.04 6.33 14.64
C TRP A 92 -14.75 4.98 14.60
N THR A 93 -16.04 5.00 14.27
CA THR A 93 -16.86 3.80 14.02
C THR A 93 -17.69 4.02 12.76
N ILE A 94 -17.64 3.05 11.84
CA ILE A 94 -18.45 3.04 10.62
C ILE A 94 -19.13 1.67 10.55
N ASP A 95 -20.46 1.68 10.63
CA ASP A 95 -21.22 0.44 10.82
C ASP A 95 -21.85 -0.10 9.53
N ASP A 96 -21.96 0.74 8.49
CA ASP A 96 -22.61 0.36 7.24
C ASP A 96 -21.96 0.96 5.99
N GLY A 97 -22.29 0.38 4.84
CA GLY A 97 -21.79 0.76 3.53
C GLY A 97 -20.47 0.08 3.14
N ALA A 98 -19.98 0.41 1.95
CA ALA A 98 -18.79 -0.20 1.35
C ALA A 98 -17.51 -0.01 2.18
N TRP A 99 -17.46 1.01 3.04
CA TRP A 99 -16.33 1.30 3.94
C TRP A 99 -16.36 0.51 5.24
N ALA A 100 -17.48 -0.16 5.55
CA ALA A 100 -17.64 -0.98 6.75
C ALA A 100 -17.55 -2.48 6.45
N LYS A 101 -18.01 -2.91 5.26
CA LYS A 101 -18.15 -4.33 4.91
C LYS A 101 -18.13 -4.59 3.40
N GLY A 102 -17.88 -5.85 3.05
CA GLY A 102 -17.88 -6.35 1.67
C GLY A 102 -16.53 -6.24 0.96
N THR A 103 -16.50 -6.60 -0.32
CA THR A 103 -15.25 -6.77 -1.09
C THR A 103 -14.40 -5.51 -1.17
N PHE A 104 -15.02 -4.33 -1.27
CA PHE A 104 -14.29 -3.06 -1.28
C PHE A 104 -13.60 -2.80 0.07
N TYR A 105 -14.30 -3.05 1.17
CA TYR A 105 -13.72 -2.96 2.51
C TYR A 105 -12.53 -3.89 2.66
N ASP A 106 -12.64 -5.17 2.27
CA ASP A 106 -11.56 -6.15 2.39
C ASP A 106 -10.33 -5.74 1.58
N PHE A 107 -10.55 -5.20 0.37
CA PHE A 107 -9.47 -4.66 -0.46
C PHE A 107 -8.79 -3.44 0.19
N MET A 108 -9.55 -2.48 0.72
CA MET A 108 -8.99 -1.32 1.43
C MET A 108 -8.27 -1.72 2.72
N ARG A 109 -8.83 -2.68 3.46
CA ARG A 109 -8.22 -3.25 4.67
C ARG A 109 -6.90 -3.92 4.35
N GLY A 110 -6.84 -4.71 3.28
CA GLY A 110 -5.64 -5.41 2.86
C GLY A 110 -4.56 -4.48 2.28
N LEU A 111 -4.94 -3.52 1.44
CA LEU A 111 -3.98 -2.67 0.71
C LEU A 111 -3.54 -1.44 1.50
N PHE A 112 -4.44 -0.84 2.28
CA PHE A 112 -4.17 0.42 2.98
C PHE A 112 -4.26 0.30 4.50
N GLY A 113 -4.55 -0.90 5.04
CA GLY A 113 -4.72 -1.08 6.48
C GLY A 113 -5.99 -0.41 7.04
N TRP A 114 -6.97 -0.12 6.18
CA TRP A 114 -8.23 0.48 6.59
C TRP A 114 -8.98 -0.42 7.60
N HIS A 115 -9.64 0.20 8.57
CA HIS A 115 -10.53 -0.46 9.50
C HIS A 115 -11.74 0.41 9.77
N ASN A 116 -12.89 -0.22 9.99
CA ASN A 116 -14.14 0.47 10.28
C ASN A 116 -14.22 0.96 11.75
N SER A 117 -13.42 0.35 12.63
CA SER A 117 -13.26 0.73 14.06
C SER A 117 -11.79 0.66 14.54
N PRO A 118 -10.86 1.46 13.99
CA PRO A 118 -9.46 1.40 14.39
C PRO A 118 -9.23 2.11 15.72
N GLU A 119 -8.29 1.62 16.51
CA GLU A 119 -7.90 2.27 17.75
C GLU A 119 -7.06 3.53 17.49
N ASN A 120 -7.12 4.50 18.40
CA ASN A 120 -6.32 5.73 18.30
C ASN A 120 -4.82 5.44 18.10
N VAL A 121 -4.27 4.44 18.79
CA VAL A 121 -2.86 4.05 18.65
C VAL A 121 -2.53 3.52 17.24
N ARG A 122 -3.44 2.79 16.61
CA ARG A 122 -3.29 2.28 15.24
C ARG A 122 -3.22 3.44 14.24
N VAL A 123 -4.10 4.42 14.41
CA VAL A 123 -4.17 5.63 13.58
C VAL A 123 -2.91 6.49 13.75
N ILE A 124 -2.47 6.68 15.00
CA ILE A 124 -1.24 7.41 15.31
C ILE A 124 -0.03 6.72 14.68
N ALA A 125 0.08 5.39 14.76
CA ALA A 125 1.16 4.64 14.15
C ALA A 125 1.16 4.80 12.61
N TYR A 126 -0.03 4.70 11.99
CA TYR A 126 -0.20 4.88 10.56
C TYR A 126 0.33 6.24 10.08
N PHE A 127 -0.17 7.33 10.65
CA PHE A 127 0.22 8.68 10.24
C PHE A 127 1.60 9.08 10.76
N GLY A 128 2.00 8.58 11.92
CA GLY A 128 3.32 8.76 12.50
C GLY A 128 4.42 8.14 11.63
N TYR A 129 4.13 7.07 10.89
CA TYR A 129 5.00 6.56 9.84
C TYR A 129 4.84 7.36 8.53
N LEU A 130 3.61 7.52 8.03
CA LEU A 130 3.36 8.01 6.69
C LEU A 130 3.83 9.45 6.47
N ILE A 131 3.50 10.36 7.39
CA ILE A 131 3.78 11.80 7.24
C ILE A 131 5.28 12.09 7.13
N PRO A 132 6.15 11.66 8.09
CA PRO A 132 7.57 11.95 8.00
C PRO A 132 8.24 11.25 6.82
N VAL A 133 7.88 9.99 6.54
CA VAL A 133 8.50 9.24 5.44
C VAL A 133 8.12 9.84 4.08
N LEU A 134 6.85 10.18 3.88
CA LEU A 134 6.39 10.83 2.65
C LEU A 134 7.05 12.20 2.45
N TYR A 135 7.20 12.97 3.54
CA TYR A 135 7.90 14.25 3.51
C TYR A 135 9.37 14.11 3.12
N LEU A 136 10.10 13.15 3.71
CA LEU A 136 11.49 12.86 3.38
C LEU A 136 11.63 12.38 1.92
N TYR A 137 10.73 11.50 1.48
CA TYR A 137 10.68 11.00 0.11
C TYR A 137 10.55 12.15 -0.91
N ARG A 138 9.64 13.10 -0.67
CA ARG A 138 9.47 14.27 -1.55
C ARG A 138 10.68 15.22 -1.55
N ARG A 139 11.41 15.32 -0.43
CA ARG A 139 12.63 16.13 -0.33
C ARG A 139 13.84 15.50 -1.02
N GLY A 140 13.97 14.17 -0.96
CA GLY A 140 15.09 13.44 -1.56
C GLY A 140 15.18 13.59 -3.08
N GLY A 141 14.05 13.74 -3.78
CA GLY A 141 14.00 13.88 -5.24
C GLY A 141 14.57 15.18 -5.82
N SER A 142 14.88 16.19 -4.98
CA SER A 142 15.30 17.53 -5.45
C SER A 142 16.81 17.78 -5.40
N ARG A 143 17.62 16.86 -4.85
CA ARG A 143 19.07 17.08 -4.64
C ARG A 143 19.97 16.79 -5.85
N GLY A 144 19.44 16.26 -6.95
CA GLY A 144 20.24 15.83 -8.11
C GLY A 144 20.66 16.92 -9.11
N LYS A 145 20.31 18.19 -8.90
CA LYS A 145 20.53 19.25 -9.91
C LYS A 145 21.69 20.22 -9.64
N SER A 146 22.29 20.19 -8.45
CA SER A 146 23.20 21.27 -8.04
C SER A 146 24.70 20.95 -8.14
N ALA A 147 25.09 19.71 -8.44
CA ALA A 147 26.51 19.31 -8.42
C ALA A 147 27.23 19.41 -9.77
N PHE A 148 26.52 19.61 -10.89
CA PHE A 148 27.13 19.56 -12.23
C PHE A 148 27.45 20.94 -12.85
N SER A 149 27.19 22.05 -12.15
CA SER A 149 27.39 23.40 -12.72
C SER A 149 28.73 24.06 -12.39
N MET A 150 29.60 23.45 -11.57
CA MET A 150 30.82 24.12 -11.09
C MET A 150 32.13 23.72 -11.79
N ARG A 151 32.12 22.82 -12.77
CA ARG A 151 33.34 22.33 -13.43
C ARG A 151 33.41 22.70 -14.92
N GLY A 152 33.28 24.00 -15.22
CA GLY A 152 33.24 24.49 -16.59
C GLY A 152 33.63 25.97 -16.72
N LYS A 153 34.73 26.38 -16.10
CA LYS A 153 35.43 27.62 -16.48
C LYS A 153 36.90 27.29 -16.67
N SER A 154 37.28 27.03 -17.92
CA SER A 154 38.67 27.10 -18.35
C SER A 154 39.10 28.57 -18.39
N PRO A 155 40.29 28.92 -17.88
CA PRO A 155 40.84 30.26 -18.03
C PRO A 155 41.16 30.51 -19.51
N GLN A 156 40.66 31.63 -20.04
CA GLN A 156 41.07 32.16 -21.33
C GLN A 156 42.54 32.55 -21.22
N VAL A 157 43.40 31.93 -22.03
CA VAL A 157 44.79 32.32 -22.20
C VAL A 157 44.79 33.57 -23.07
N VAL A 158 45.30 34.67 -22.52
CA VAL A 158 45.54 35.96 -23.21
C VAL A 158 46.87 35.90 -23.94
#